data_AF-A0AB38TTJ1-F1
#
_entry.id   AF-A0AB38TTJ1-F1
#
_cell.length_a   1.000
_cell.length_b   1.000
_cell.length_c   1.000
_cell.angle_alpha   90.00
_cell.angle_beta   90.00
_cell.angle_gamma   90.00
#
_symmetry.space_group_name_H-M   'P 1'
#
loop_
_entity.id
_entity.type
_entity.pdbx_description
1 polymer ?
#
loop_
_entity_poly.entity_id
_entity_poly.type
_entity_poly.pdbx_seq_one_letter_code
_entity_poly.pdbx_strand_id
1 'polypeptide(L)'
;MLEGTNDEHVVQWRLLWEDRRYQDGSIPEEEAAYFPQAVMQQNLRALPGETCQRTGHWQRPAMKDSVYVEAGEPMPGPRHTSWGMVIWHYADPQPGV
;
A
#
# COMPACT_ATOMS: atom_id res chain seq x y z
N MET A 1 33.50 33.89 1.42
CA MET A 1 33.46 32.41 1.43
C MET A 1 33.67 32.01 2.88
N LEU A 2 32.66 31.48 3.58
CA LEU A 2 32.83 31.02 4.97
C LEU A 2 33.52 29.64 4.90
N GLU A 3 34.81 29.64 5.20
CA GLU A 3 35.62 28.43 5.29
C GLU A 3 35.29 27.75 6.63
N GLY A 4 34.43 26.73 6.59
CA GLY A 4 34.21 25.86 7.74
C GLY A 4 35.25 24.75 7.73
N THR A 5 36.02 24.60 8.81
CA THR A 5 36.93 23.46 8.95
C THR A 5 36.12 22.20 9.27
N ASN A 6 36.43 21.09 8.58
CA ASN A 6 35.77 19.79 8.73
C ASN A 6 36.47 18.94 9.81
N ASP A 7 36.80 19.56 10.94
CA ASP A 7 37.48 18.88 12.04
C ASP A 7 36.49 18.05 12.85
N GLU A 8 36.83 16.79 13.14
CA GLU A 8 36.02 15.92 13.99
C GLU A 8 36.28 16.22 15.47
N HIS A 9 35.21 16.50 16.21
CA HIS A 9 35.28 16.74 17.65
C HIS A 9 34.57 15.62 18.43
N VAL A 10 35.18 15.19 19.53
CA VAL A 10 34.53 14.29 20.48
C VAL A 10 33.41 15.06 21.18
N VAL A 11 32.17 14.80 20.79
CA VAL A 11 30.98 15.43 21.37
C VAL A 11 30.33 14.51 22.41
N GLN A 12 29.88 15.10 23.52
CA GLN A 12 29.07 14.40 24.52
C GLN A 12 27.64 14.96 24.49
N TRP A 13 26.70 14.10 24.11
CA TRP A 13 25.28 14.46 24.10
C TRP A 13 24.68 14.36 25.51
N ARG A 14 23.77 15.29 25.80
CA ARG A 14 22.93 15.25 27.01
C ARG A 14 21.47 15.28 26.58
N LEU A 15 20.65 14.46 27.22
CA LEU A 15 19.21 14.46 27.01
C LEU A 15 18.64 15.78 27.52
N LEU A 16 18.03 16.57 26.64
CA LEU A 16 17.35 17.81 27.02
C LEU A 16 15.85 17.58 27.23
N TRP A 17 15.25 16.65 26.47
CA TRP A 17 13.83 16.35 26.55
C TRP A 17 13.54 14.94 26.04
N GLU A 18 12.52 14.31 26.63
CA GLU A 18 12.01 12.98 26.28
C GLU A 18 10.49 13.06 26.12
N ASP A 19 9.96 12.61 24.98
CA ASP A 19 8.54 12.39 24.82
C ASP A 19 8.14 11.02 25.39
N ARG A 20 7.21 11.00 26.32
CA ARG A 20 6.68 9.75 26.89
C ARG A 20 5.22 9.49 26.51
N ARG A 21 4.60 10.36 25.71
CA ARG A 21 3.19 10.26 25.32
C ARG A 21 2.86 8.95 24.60
N TYR A 22 3.84 8.37 23.89
CA TYR A 22 3.67 7.14 23.11
C TYR A 22 4.13 5.87 23.82
N GLN A 23 4.45 5.91 25.12
CA GLN A 23 4.99 4.73 25.83
C GLN A 23 4.05 3.54 25.86
N ASP A 24 2.74 3.78 25.80
CA ASP A 24 1.70 2.76 25.75
C ASP A 24 1.32 2.33 24.32
N GLY A 25 1.98 2.92 23.31
CA GLY A 25 1.69 2.68 21.90
C GLY A 25 0.40 3.34 21.40
N SER A 26 -0.25 4.18 22.21
CA SER A 26 -1.40 4.95 21.78
C SER A 26 -0.97 6.19 20.99
N ILE A 27 -1.76 6.51 19.96
CA ILE A 27 -1.63 7.77 19.22
C ILE A 27 -2.67 8.73 19.80
N PRO A 28 -2.26 9.92 20.27
CA PRO A 28 -3.20 10.93 20.75
C PRO A 28 -4.25 11.29 19.69
N GLU A 29 -5.47 11.62 20.11
CA GLU A 29 -6.58 11.94 19.19
C GLU A 29 -6.22 13.08 18.24
N GLU A 30 -5.47 14.08 18.71
CA GLU A 30 -5.01 15.21 17.89
C GLU A 30 -4.09 14.79 16.74
N GLU A 31 -3.46 13.62 16.83
CA GLU A 31 -2.52 13.08 15.85
C GLU A 31 -3.15 11.99 14.96
N ALA A 32 -4.43 11.64 15.19
CA ALA A 32 -5.13 10.62 14.41
C ALA A 32 -5.16 10.94 12.90
N ALA A 33 -5.19 12.24 12.54
CA ALA A 33 -5.18 12.71 11.16
C ALA A 33 -3.80 12.64 10.48
N TYR A 34 -2.71 12.40 11.22
CA TYR A 34 -1.37 12.25 10.63
C TYR A 34 -1.20 10.90 9.94
N PHE A 35 -2.02 9.92 10.33
CA PHE A 35 -2.01 8.61 9.75
C PHE A 35 -3.13 8.52 8.72
N PRO A 36 -2.85 8.05 7.49
CA PRO A 36 -3.92 7.74 6.57
C PRO A 36 -4.83 6.71 7.23
N GLN A 37 -6.14 6.92 7.18
CA GLN A 37 -7.09 5.89 7.61
C GLN A 37 -6.75 4.62 6.84
N ALA A 38 -6.57 3.51 7.57
CA ALA A 38 -6.39 2.20 6.96
C ALA A 38 -7.70 1.88 6.24
N VAL A 39 -7.80 2.29 4.98
CA VAL A 39 -8.86 1.82 4.10
C VAL A 39 -8.61 0.32 4.03
N MET A 40 -9.50 -0.47 4.64
CA MET A 40 -9.55 -1.92 4.44
C MET A 40 -9.88 -2.14 2.97
N GLN A 41 -8.89 -1.98 2.10
CA GLN A 41 -8.99 -2.39 0.72
C GLN A 41 -9.20 -3.89 0.76
N GLN A 42 -10.40 -4.32 0.41
CA GLN A 42 -10.67 -5.73 0.21
C GLN A 42 -9.70 -6.21 -0.86
N ASN A 43 -8.66 -6.94 -0.45
CA ASN A 43 -7.63 -7.50 -1.33
C ASN A 43 -8.21 -8.68 -2.12
N LEU A 44 -9.27 -8.42 -2.88
CA LEU A 44 -9.90 -9.38 -3.78
C LEU A 44 -8.89 -9.73 -4.87
N ARG A 45 -8.63 -11.03 -4.99
CA ARG A 45 -7.71 -11.60 -5.97
C ARG A 45 -8.35 -12.78 -6.66
N ALA A 46 -8.02 -12.97 -7.93
CA ALA A 46 -8.48 -14.10 -8.71
C ALA A 46 -7.40 -14.56 -9.71
N LEU A 47 -7.36 -15.85 -9.98
CA LEU A 47 -6.50 -16.47 -10.99
C LEU A 47 -7.24 -16.55 -12.33
N PRO A 48 -6.51 -16.58 -13.46
CA PRO A 48 -7.14 -16.81 -14.76
C PRO A 48 -7.91 -18.12 -14.83
N GLY A 49 -9.14 -18.05 -15.36
CA GLY A 49 -10.10 -19.15 -15.45
C GLY A 49 -10.94 -19.38 -14.18
N GLU A 50 -10.65 -18.71 -13.06
CA GLU A 50 -11.59 -18.68 -11.93
C GLU A 50 -12.76 -17.74 -12.25
N THR A 51 -13.95 -18.03 -11.70
CA THR A 51 -15.10 -17.13 -11.85
C THR A 51 -14.86 -15.83 -11.11
N CYS A 52 -15.06 -14.71 -11.80
CA CYS A 52 -14.95 -13.37 -11.25
C CYS A 52 -15.91 -13.21 -10.06
N GLN A 53 -15.37 -12.86 -8.89
CA GLN A 53 -16.18 -12.72 -7.67
C GLN A 53 -17.01 -11.44 -7.65
N ARG A 54 -16.57 -10.40 -8.38
CA ARG A 54 -17.18 -9.08 -8.35
C ARG A 54 -17.01 -8.37 -9.70
N THR A 55 -18.12 -7.88 -10.24
CA THR A 55 -18.11 -7.02 -11.43
C THR A 55 -17.26 -5.78 -11.17
N GLY A 56 -16.35 -5.47 -12.08
CA GLY A 56 -15.59 -4.21 -12.05
C GLY A 56 -14.26 -4.31 -12.75
N HIS A 57 -13.39 -3.33 -12.49
CA HIS A 57 -12.04 -3.32 -13.02
C HIS A 57 -11.10 -4.19 -12.17
N TRP A 58 -10.38 -5.06 -12.85
CA TRP A 58 -9.32 -5.90 -12.31
C TRP A 58 -8.00 -5.53 -12.96
N GLN A 59 -6.93 -5.48 -12.17
CA GLN A 59 -5.59 -5.10 -12.60
C GLN A 59 -4.57 -6.21 -12.39
N ARG A 60 -3.55 -6.24 -13.24
CA ARG A 60 -2.32 -7.03 -13.03
C ARG A 60 -1.19 -6.06 -12.72
N PRO A 61 -0.82 -5.86 -11.44
CA PRO A 61 0.21 -4.89 -11.07
C PRO A 61 1.54 -5.12 -11.79
N ALA A 62 1.89 -6.38 -12.04
CA ALA A 62 3.13 -6.77 -12.73
C ALA A 62 3.21 -6.26 -14.18
N MET A 63 2.09 -6.07 -14.87
CA MET A 63 2.06 -5.63 -16.27
C MET A 63 1.35 -4.27 -16.48
N LYS A 64 0.83 -3.65 -15.42
CA LYS A 64 -0.01 -2.43 -15.48
C LYS A 64 -1.22 -2.55 -16.41
N ASP A 65 -1.69 -3.78 -16.64
CA ASP A 65 -2.87 -4.05 -17.45
C ASP A 65 -4.13 -4.00 -16.58
N SER A 66 -5.19 -3.41 -17.12
CA SER A 66 -6.53 -3.42 -16.51
C SER A 66 -7.56 -4.03 -17.47
N VAL A 67 -8.54 -4.72 -16.90
CA VAL A 67 -9.65 -5.31 -17.64
C VAL A 67 -10.93 -5.18 -16.82
N TYR A 68 -12.05 -4.95 -17.49
CA TYR A 68 -13.35 -4.97 -16.85
C TYR A 68 -13.96 -6.37 -17.01
N VAL A 69 -14.37 -6.99 -15.90
CA VAL A 69 -14.92 -8.35 -15.88
C VAL A 69 -16.22 -8.34 -15.10
N GLU A 70 -17.26 -8.95 -15.65
CA GLU A 70 -18.55 -9.15 -14.97
C GLU A 70 -18.48 -10.31 -13.97
N ALA A 71 -19.25 -10.24 -12.89
CA ALA A 71 -19.32 -11.29 -11.89
C ALA A 71 -19.83 -12.59 -12.52
N GLY A 72 -19.18 -13.71 -12.19
CA GLY A 72 -19.48 -15.03 -12.74
C GLY A 72 -18.73 -15.37 -14.04
N GLU A 73 -18.22 -14.39 -14.78
CA GLU A 73 -17.40 -14.65 -15.96
C GLU A 73 -16.00 -15.16 -15.58
N PRO A 74 -15.38 -16.06 -16.36
CA PRO A 74 -14.03 -16.54 -16.08
C PRO A 74 -12.99 -15.44 -16.27
N MET A 75 -12.07 -15.32 -15.33
CA MET A 75 -11.01 -14.32 -15.37
C MET A 75 -10.08 -14.53 -16.59
N PRO A 76 -9.74 -13.46 -17.33
CA PRO A 76 -9.07 -13.58 -18.62
C PRO A 76 -7.57 -13.90 -18.49
N GLY A 77 -7.03 -14.43 -19.59
CA GLY A 77 -5.59 -14.63 -19.80
C GLY A 77 -5.08 -16.04 -19.51
N PRO A 78 -3.84 -16.35 -19.91
CA PRO A 78 -3.20 -17.61 -19.56
C PRO A 78 -2.79 -17.58 -18.07
N ARG A 79 -2.82 -18.76 -17.43
CA ARG A 79 -2.40 -18.90 -16.01
C ARG A 79 -0.93 -18.51 -15.77
N HIS A 80 -0.09 -18.69 -16.79
CA HIS A 80 1.34 -18.40 -16.74
C HIS A 80 1.78 -17.57 -17.94
N THR A 81 2.69 -16.64 -17.70
CA THR A 81 3.43 -15.87 -18.71
C THR A 81 4.93 -16.09 -18.51
N SER A 82 5.77 -15.54 -19.40
CA SER A 82 7.23 -15.56 -19.23
C SER A 82 7.73 -14.85 -17.96
N TRP A 83 6.89 -14.01 -17.36
CA TRP A 83 7.16 -13.31 -16.10
C TRP A 83 6.66 -14.06 -14.85
N GLY A 84 5.97 -15.19 -15.02
CA GLY A 84 5.43 -16.00 -13.92
C GLY A 84 3.90 -16.10 -13.92
N MET A 85 3.34 -16.39 -12.76
CA MET A 85 1.90 -16.61 -12.57
C MET A 85 1.12 -15.29 -12.68
N VAL A 86 -0.01 -15.35 -13.37
CA VAL A 86 -0.92 -14.21 -13.47
C VAL A 86 -1.88 -14.20 -12.28
N ILE A 87 -1.91 -13.08 -11.56
CA ILE A 87 -2.84 -12.84 -10.46
C ILE A 87 -3.53 -11.50 -10.73
N TRP A 88 -4.85 -11.53 -10.80
CA TRP A 88 -5.67 -10.33 -10.93
C TRP A 88 -6.01 -9.79 -9.55
N HIS A 89 -5.94 -8.47 -9.40
CA HIS A 89 -6.32 -7.73 -8.20
C HIS A 89 -7.52 -6.85 -8.53
N TYR A 90 -8.54 -6.86 -7.70
CA TYR A 90 -9.65 -5.92 -7.88
C TYR A 90 -9.11 -4.50 -7.70
N ALA A 91 -9.35 -3.64 -8.69
CA ALA A 91 -8.75 -2.32 -8.80
C ALA A 91 -9.75 -1.19 -8.52
N ASP A 92 -11.00 -1.53 -8.23
CA ASP A 92 -12.04 -0.54 -8.01
C ASP A 92 -12.33 -0.33 -6.51
N PRO A 93 -11.91 0.81 -5.95
CA PRO A 93 -12.57 1.37 -4.79
C PRO A 93 -13.22 2.74 -5.12
N GLN A 94 -14.43 2.70 -5.71
CA GLN A 94 -15.66 3.48 -5.43
C GLN A 94 -15.66 5.04 -5.57
N PRO A 95 -16.85 5.64 -5.69
CA PRO A 95 -17.28 6.52 -4.61
C PRO A 95 -18.57 6.03 -3.94
N GLY A 96 -18.46 5.76 -2.64
CA GLY A 96 -19.57 5.89 -1.72
C GLY A 96 -19.71 7.36 -1.32
N VAL A 97 -20.95 7.84 -1.40
CA VAL A 97 -21.50 9.16 -1.01
C VAL A 97 -21.15 10.34 -1.90
#